data_AF-A0AAW9KET5-F1
#
_entry.id   AF-A0AAW9KET5-F1
#
_cell.length_a   1.000
_cell.length_b   1.000
_cell.length_c   1.000
_cell.angle_alpha   90.00
_cell.angle_beta   90.00
_cell.angle_gamma   90.00
#
_symmetry.space_group_name_H-M   'P 1'
#
loop_
_entity.id
_entity.type
_entity.pdbx_description
1 polymer ?
#
loop_
_entity_poly.entity_id
_entity_poly.type
_entity_poly.pdbx_seq_one_letter_code
_entity_poly.pdbx_strand_id
1 'polypeptide(L)'
;MRDRYTPGEPPIKIMIKRNLAMTISDFSIKTGIGQSTISMWIKREVQVQNLPMYFISSISDVSNKTSDQVYHELLRLQAEYEISKSAHNKFNEPDSIDLYKNASIEAETIVNDAKGNKNASQLILPASRKIASAYDKKRSDRFMETLIPIYAELKRPMPAWITSIYKEDEQFNEIAQGFIQCLSQLK
;
A
#
# COMPACT_ATOMS: atom_id res chain seq x y z
N MET A 1 -16.43 10.06 23.58
CA MET A 1 -15.26 9.44 22.91
C MET A 1 -15.48 9.55 21.42
N ARG A 2 -14.61 10.27 20.71
CA ARG A 2 -14.76 10.51 19.26
C ARG A 2 -14.46 9.23 18.50
N ASP A 3 -15.46 8.73 17.80
CA ASP A 3 -15.37 7.66 16.82
C ASP A 3 -14.38 8.09 15.73
N ARG A 4 -13.18 7.51 15.76
CA ARG A 4 -12.23 7.69 14.65
C ARG A 4 -12.66 6.73 13.58
N TYR A 5 -13.51 7.21 12.67
CA TYR A 5 -13.67 6.60 11.36
C TYR A 5 -12.27 6.45 10.73
N THR A 6 -11.73 5.25 10.75
CA THR A 6 -10.63 4.85 9.85
C THR A 6 -11.27 4.26 8.60
N PRO A 7 -11.29 5.00 7.47
CA PRO A 7 -11.61 4.42 6.18
C PRO A 7 -10.65 3.25 5.89
N GLY A 8 -11.16 2.18 5.27
CA GLY A 8 -10.34 1.03 4.84
C GLY A 8 -10.21 -0.12 5.85
N GLU A 9 -11.07 -0.23 6.86
CA GLU A 9 -11.14 -1.45 7.69
C GLU A 9 -12.14 -2.49 7.14
N PRO A 10 -11.79 -3.79 7.09
CA PRO A 10 -12.69 -4.82 6.55
C PRO A 10 -14.02 -4.94 7.33
N PRO A 11 -15.14 -5.30 6.66
CA PRO A 11 -16.49 -5.28 7.24
C PRO A 11 -16.63 -6.11 8.51
N ILE A 12 -16.06 -7.32 8.52
CA ILE A 12 -16.06 -8.24 9.67
C ILE A 12 -15.39 -7.60 10.89
N LYS A 13 -14.30 -6.87 10.67
CA LYS A 13 -13.54 -6.22 11.73
C LYS A 13 -14.33 -5.06 12.34
N ILE A 14 -14.97 -4.24 11.49
CA ILE A 14 -15.82 -3.13 11.93
C ILE A 14 -17.01 -3.67 12.72
N MET A 15 -17.69 -4.69 12.20
CA MET A 15 -18.85 -5.29 12.85
C MET A 15 -18.50 -5.74 14.28
N ILE A 16 -17.40 -6.46 14.45
CA ILE A 16 -16.99 -6.95 15.78
C ILE A 16 -16.51 -5.81 16.69
N LYS A 17 -15.59 -4.97 16.21
CA LYS A 17 -14.92 -3.97 17.06
C LYS A 17 -15.76 -2.75 17.37
N ARG A 18 -16.57 -2.29 16.42
CA ARG A 18 -17.35 -1.05 16.56
C ARG A 18 -18.80 -1.36 16.89
N ASN A 19 -19.46 -2.20 16.09
CA ASN A 19 -20.90 -2.41 16.26
C ASN A 19 -21.21 -3.26 17.49
N LEU A 20 -20.39 -4.29 17.77
CA LEU A 20 -20.52 -5.10 18.98
C LEU A 20 -19.70 -4.57 20.16
N ALA A 21 -18.79 -3.62 19.92
CA ALA A 21 -17.84 -3.11 20.92
C ALA A 21 -17.01 -4.23 21.62
N MET A 22 -16.64 -5.27 20.86
CA MET A 22 -15.87 -6.42 21.36
C MET A 22 -14.52 -6.55 20.66
N THR A 23 -13.52 -7.17 21.29
CA THR A 23 -12.34 -7.61 20.55
C THR A 23 -12.68 -8.88 19.74
N ILE A 24 -11.84 -9.21 18.74
CA ILE A 24 -11.99 -10.48 18.00
C ILE A 24 -11.85 -11.68 18.94
N SER A 25 -11.01 -11.56 19.99
CA SER A 25 -10.83 -12.62 20.99
C SER A 25 -12.10 -12.81 21.82
N ASP A 26 -12.70 -11.71 22.32
CA ASP A 26 -13.93 -11.80 23.12
C ASP A 26 -15.11 -12.35 22.31
N PHE A 27 -15.23 -11.92 21.04
CA PHE A 27 -16.24 -12.44 20.13
C PHE A 27 -16.01 -13.93 19.84
N SER A 28 -14.76 -14.35 19.65
CA SER A 28 -14.39 -15.76 19.45
C SER A 28 -14.80 -16.63 20.65
N ILE A 29 -14.52 -16.16 21.87
CA ILE A 29 -14.90 -16.85 23.11
C ILE A 29 -16.43 -16.94 23.22
N LYS A 30 -17.14 -15.84 22.96
CA LYS A 30 -18.60 -15.76 23.13
C LYS A 30 -19.39 -16.59 22.12
N THR A 31 -18.86 -16.75 20.91
CA THR A 31 -19.57 -17.42 19.79
C THR A 31 -19.06 -18.83 19.50
N GLY A 32 -17.90 -19.21 20.04
CA GLY A 32 -17.22 -20.47 19.75
C GLY A 32 -16.54 -20.51 18.38
N ILE A 33 -16.63 -19.44 17.57
CA ILE A 33 -15.93 -19.35 16.29
C ILE A 33 -14.45 -19.09 16.55
N GLY A 34 -13.56 -19.93 16.01
CA GLY A 34 -12.12 -19.80 16.21
C GLY A 34 -11.57 -18.44 15.76
N GLN A 35 -10.76 -17.80 16.62
CA GLN A 35 -10.12 -16.51 16.32
C GLN A 35 -9.27 -16.55 15.04
N SER A 36 -8.60 -17.68 14.76
CA SER A 36 -7.83 -17.90 13.53
C SER A 36 -8.73 -17.87 12.28
N THR A 37 -9.92 -18.46 12.36
CA THR A 37 -10.93 -18.45 11.29
C THR A 37 -11.42 -17.05 11.01
N ILE A 38 -11.80 -16.29 12.04
CA ILE A 38 -12.24 -14.89 11.88
C ILE A 38 -11.12 -14.04 11.28
N SER A 39 -9.89 -14.20 11.79
CA SER A 39 -8.72 -13.49 11.28
C SER A 39 -8.42 -13.83 9.82
N MET A 40 -8.61 -15.08 9.42
CA MET A 40 -8.48 -15.53 8.03
C MET A 40 -9.53 -14.88 7.13
N TRP A 41 -10.79 -14.80 7.55
CA TRP A 41 -11.85 -14.14 6.76
C TRP A 41 -11.58 -12.65 6.59
N ILE A 42 -11.11 -11.98 7.65
CA ILE A 42 -10.68 -10.57 7.58
C ILE A 42 -9.50 -10.42 6.60
N LYS A 43 -8.45 -11.25 6.74
CA LYS A 43 -7.24 -11.17 5.90
C LYS A 43 -7.51 -11.45 4.43
N ARG A 44 -8.42 -12.38 4.13
CA ARG A 44 -8.80 -12.76 2.76
C ARG A 44 -9.92 -11.89 2.18
N GLU A 45 -10.38 -10.88 2.90
CA GLU A 45 -11.49 -10.00 2.48
C GLU A 45 -12.70 -10.81 1.97
N VAL A 46 -13.07 -11.86 2.73
CA VAL A 46 -14.17 -12.75 2.34
C VAL A 46 -15.45 -11.95 2.20
N GLN A 47 -16.05 -12.02 1.02
CA GLN A 47 -17.28 -11.33 0.68
C GLN A 47 -18.41 -11.77 1.60
N VAL A 48 -19.29 -10.85 1.99
CA VAL A 48 -20.40 -11.10 2.91
C VAL A 48 -21.30 -12.24 2.43
N GLN A 49 -21.53 -12.34 1.12
CA GLN A 49 -22.28 -13.43 0.49
C GLN A 49 -21.63 -14.83 0.66
N ASN A 50 -20.33 -14.89 0.90
CA ASN A 50 -19.57 -16.12 1.08
C ASN A 50 -19.33 -16.44 2.56
N LEU A 51 -19.82 -15.60 3.48
CA LEU A 51 -19.71 -15.87 4.91
C LEU A 51 -20.69 -16.98 5.31
N PRO A 52 -20.25 -17.92 6.18
CA PRO A 52 -21.15 -18.96 6.66
C PRO A 52 -22.33 -18.37 7.45
N MET A 53 -23.52 -18.95 7.28
CA MET A 53 -24.73 -18.49 7.99
C MET A 53 -24.55 -18.50 9.52
N TYR A 54 -23.79 -19.46 10.07
CA TYR A 54 -23.54 -19.51 11.51
C TYR A 54 -22.81 -18.25 12.04
N PHE A 55 -21.98 -17.60 11.23
CA PHE A 55 -21.32 -16.35 11.61
C PHE A 55 -22.35 -15.20 11.70
N ILE A 56 -23.28 -15.14 10.74
CA ILE A 56 -24.37 -14.15 10.73
C ILE A 56 -25.27 -14.35 11.94
N SER A 57 -25.68 -15.60 12.21
CA SER A 57 -26.49 -15.95 13.38
C SER A 57 -25.78 -15.61 14.69
N SER A 58 -24.47 -15.88 14.80
CA SER A 58 -23.70 -15.51 16.00
C SER A 58 -23.69 -13.99 16.24
N ILE A 59 -23.61 -13.16 15.20
CA ILE A 59 -23.74 -11.70 15.36
C ILE A 59 -25.17 -11.33 15.73
N SER A 60 -26.18 -11.98 15.13
CA SER A 60 -27.60 -11.82 15.42
C SER A 60 -27.86 -11.99 16.93
N ASP A 61 -27.36 -13.08 17.49
CA ASP A 61 -27.51 -13.43 18.91
C ASP A 61 -26.80 -12.41 19.82
N VAL A 62 -25.57 -12.01 19.45
CA VAL A 62 -24.77 -11.08 20.25
C VAL A 62 -25.32 -9.66 20.22
N SER A 63 -25.93 -9.23 19.10
CA SER A 63 -26.46 -7.87 18.90
C SER A 63 -27.95 -7.74 19.17
N ASN A 64 -28.67 -8.84 19.43
CA ASN A 64 -30.12 -8.89 19.54
C ASN A 64 -30.84 -8.27 18.32
N LYS A 65 -30.31 -8.55 17.13
CA LYS A 65 -30.88 -8.18 15.83
C LYS A 65 -31.34 -9.44 15.10
N THR A 66 -32.11 -9.31 14.04
CA THR A 66 -32.39 -10.43 13.14
C THR A 66 -31.21 -10.70 12.19
N SER A 67 -31.06 -11.93 11.72
CA SER A 67 -29.99 -12.28 10.75
C SER A 67 -30.06 -11.43 9.48
N ASP A 68 -31.27 -11.05 9.07
CA ASP A 68 -31.51 -10.17 7.92
C ASP A 68 -30.95 -8.76 8.15
N GLN A 69 -31.23 -8.17 9.32
CA GLN A 69 -30.67 -6.86 9.72
C GLN A 69 -29.13 -6.91 9.76
N VAL A 70 -28.57 -7.98 10.33
CA VAL A 70 -27.11 -8.17 10.38
C VAL A 70 -26.51 -8.31 8.99
N TYR A 71 -27.15 -9.09 8.11
CA TYR A 71 -26.68 -9.30 6.75
C TYR A 71 -26.69 -7.99 5.96
N HIS A 72 -27.76 -7.19 6.06
CA HIS A 72 -27.84 -5.87 5.44
C HIS A 72 -26.81 -4.89 6.00
N GLU A 73 -26.54 -4.90 7.30
CA GLU A 73 -25.48 -4.08 7.90
C GLU A 73 -24.09 -4.48 7.39
N LEU A 74 -23.82 -5.78 7.29
CA LEU A 74 -22.57 -6.28 6.72
C LEU A 74 -22.41 -5.91 5.24
N LEU A 75 -23.48 -6.01 4.44
CA LEU A 75 -23.48 -5.57 3.05
C LEU A 75 -23.21 -4.07 2.93
N ARG A 76 -23.82 -3.26 3.81
CA ARG A 76 -23.56 -1.82 3.86
C ARG A 76 -22.10 -1.54 4.22
N LEU A 77 -21.56 -2.20 5.24
CA LEU A 77 -20.15 -2.07 5.61
C LEU A 77 -19.21 -2.53 4.50
N GLN A 78 -19.60 -3.57 3.75
CA GLN A 78 -18.85 -4.02 2.57
C GLN A 78 -18.89 -2.95 1.47
N ALA A 79 -20.05 -2.39 1.16
CA ALA A 79 -20.17 -1.31 0.19
C ALA A 79 -19.39 -0.07 0.64
N GLU A 80 -19.42 0.31 1.93
CA GLU A 80 -18.62 1.41 2.47
C GLU A 80 -17.12 1.10 2.44
N TYR A 81 -16.72 -0.15 2.68
CA TYR A 81 -15.34 -0.61 2.57
C TYR A 81 -14.86 -0.62 1.13
N GLU A 82 -15.69 -1.10 0.19
CA GLU A 82 -15.44 -1.09 -1.25
C GLU A 82 -15.42 0.33 -1.79
N ILE A 83 -16.35 1.20 -1.39
CA ILE A 83 -16.33 2.62 -1.73
C ILE A 83 -15.11 3.28 -1.10
N SER A 84 -14.73 2.97 0.13
CA SER A 84 -13.51 3.53 0.73
C SER A 84 -12.26 3.02 0.05
N LYS A 85 -12.24 1.75 -0.37
CA LYS A 85 -11.19 1.14 -1.19
C LYS A 85 -11.20 1.74 -2.59
N SER A 86 -12.36 2.06 -3.16
CA SER A 86 -12.57 2.65 -4.48
C SER A 86 -12.49 4.18 -4.48
N ALA A 87 -12.58 4.85 -3.35
CA ALA A 87 -12.45 6.29 -3.15
C ALA A 87 -11.05 6.62 -2.66
N HIS A 88 -10.39 5.71 -1.93
CA HIS A 88 -8.98 5.49 -2.15
C HIS A 88 -8.77 5.27 -3.64
N ASN A 89 -9.32 4.29 -4.36
CA ASN A 89 -9.04 4.12 -5.81
C ASN A 89 -9.55 5.20 -6.79
N LYS A 90 -10.27 6.25 -6.33
CA LYS A 90 -10.72 7.40 -7.15
C LYS A 90 -10.05 8.70 -6.73
N PHE A 91 -9.43 8.75 -5.55
CA PHE A 91 -8.37 9.69 -5.18
C PHE A 91 -6.97 9.06 -5.22
N ASN A 92 -6.87 7.82 -5.67
CA ASN A 92 -5.69 7.17 -6.17
C ASN A 92 -5.79 7.34 -7.69
N GLU A 93 -4.99 8.26 -8.20
CA GLU A 93 -4.24 7.99 -9.41
C GLU A 93 -3.77 6.51 -9.42
N PRO A 94 -3.73 5.86 -10.59
CA PRO A 94 -4.04 4.44 -10.83
C PRO A 94 -3.46 3.47 -9.78
N ASP A 95 -4.25 2.45 -9.42
CA ASP A 95 -3.89 1.28 -8.60
C ASP A 95 -2.37 1.08 -8.43
N SER A 96 -1.86 1.41 -7.23
CA SER A 96 -0.45 1.34 -6.84
C SER A 96 0.50 2.03 -7.83
N ILE A 97 1.12 3.15 -7.41
CA ILE A 97 2.46 3.41 -7.91
C ILE A 97 3.28 2.22 -7.42
N ASP A 98 3.48 1.22 -8.27
CA ASP A 98 4.52 0.21 -8.10
C ASP A 98 5.82 1.02 -8.18
N LEU A 99 6.23 1.57 -7.03
CA LEU A 99 7.32 2.54 -6.94
C LEU A 99 8.60 1.91 -7.45
N TYR A 100 8.75 0.60 -7.24
CA TYR A 100 9.81 -0.20 -7.82
C TYR A 100 9.75 -0.22 -9.35
N LYS A 101 8.62 -0.58 -9.94
CA LYS A 101 8.46 -0.63 -11.42
C LYS A 101 8.58 0.74 -12.04
N ASN A 102 7.97 1.77 -11.45
CA ASN A 102 8.04 3.14 -11.95
C ASN A 102 9.44 3.73 -11.80
N ALA A 103 10.15 3.42 -10.71
CA ALA A 103 11.57 3.73 -10.57
C ALA A 103 12.41 3.01 -11.62
N SER A 104 12.11 1.75 -11.94
CA SER A 104 12.81 1.01 -12.99
C SER A 104 12.58 1.63 -14.38
N ILE A 105 11.32 2.00 -14.70
CA ILE A 105 10.96 2.64 -15.97
C ILE A 105 11.58 4.04 -16.08
N GLU A 106 11.54 4.83 -15.01
CA GLU A 106 12.16 6.16 -15.01
C GLU A 106 13.69 6.05 -15.08
N ALA A 107 14.30 5.07 -14.41
CA ALA A 107 15.73 4.76 -14.55
C ALA A 107 16.10 4.41 -15.99
N GLU A 108 15.28 3.61 -16.67
CA GLU A 108 15.47 3.30 -18.10
C GLU A 108 15.31 4.54 -18.98
N THR A 109 14.34 5.40 -18.64
CA THR A 109 14.09 6.65 -19.36
C THR A 109 15.28 7.59 -19.25
N ILE A 110 15.83 7.83 -18.06
CA ILE A 110 17.02 8.69 -17.89
C ILE A 110 18.25 8.14 -18.61
N VAL A 111 18.40 6.81 -18.69
CA VAL A 111 19.47 6.15 -19.44
C VAL A 111 19.31 6.39 -20.94
N ASN A 112 18.08 6.22 -21.44
CA ASN A 112 17.77 6.44 -22.85
C ASN A 112 17.93 7.92 -23.24
N ASP A 113 17.46 8.84 -22.40
CA ASP A 113 17.59 10.29 -22.61
C ASP A 113 19.07 10.75 -22.56
N ALA A 114 19.92 10.04 -21.81
CA ALA A 114 21.35 10.31 -21.78
C ALA A 114 22.10 9.84 -23.04
N LYS A 115 21.49 8.99 -23.89
CA LYS A 115 22.13 8.53 -25.13
C LYS A 115 22.40 9.72 -26.05
N GLY A 116 23.66 9.95 -26.38
CA GLY A 116 24.10 11.09 -27.19
C GLY A 116 24.43 12.35 -26.37
N ASN A 117 24.14 12.39 -25.07
CA ASN A 117 24.65 13.42 -24.15
C ASN A 117 25.85 12.87 -23.36
N LYS A 118 27.05 13.32 -23.72
CA LYS A 118 28.32 12.85 -23.12
C LYS A 118 28.40 13.16 -21.61
N ASN A 119 27.91 14.32 -21.17
CA ASN A 119 27.95 14.72 -19.77
C ASN A 119 26.98 13.87 -18.94
N ALA A 120 25.73 13.71 -19.42
CA ALA A 120 24.74 12.89 -18.73
C ALA A 120 25.19 11.41 -18.64
N SER A 121 25.75 10.87 -19.72
CA SER A 121 26.32 9.52 -19.74
C SER A 121 27.42 9.34 -18.70
N GLN A 122 28.32 10.33 -18.55
CA GLN A 122 29.38 10.31 -17.53
C GLN A 122 28.86 10.36 -16.09
N LEU A 123 27.68 10.93 -15.85
CA LEU A 123 27.04 10.96 -14.54
C LEU A 123 26.33 9.63 -14.21
N ILE A 124 25.73 8.96 -15.19
CA ILE A 124 24.97 7.72 -15.01
C ILE A 124 25.89 6.53 -14.67
N LEU A 125 27.03 6.40 -15.35
CA LEU A 125 28.00 5.32 -15.13
C LEU A 125 28.38 5.11 -13.64
N PRO A 126 28.79 6.14 -12.88
CA PRO A 126 29.08 5.99 -11.45
C PRO A 126 27.82 5.97 -10.57
N ALA A 127 26.65 6.38 -11.08
CA ALA A 127 25.42 6.51 -10.29
C ALA A 127 24.96 5.16 -9.72
N SER A 128 25.07 4.08 -10.50
CA SER A 128 24.69 2.72 -10.08
C SER A 128 25.31 2.33 -8.72
N ARG A 129 26.63 2.51 -8.57
CA ARG A 129 27.35 2.19 -7.33
C ARG A 129 27.01 3.13 -6.17
N LYS A 130 26.85 4.43 -6.46
CA LYS A 130 26.52 5.44 -5.44
C LYS A 130 25.12 5.22 -4.87
N ILE A 131 24.16 4.92 -5.74
CA ILE A 131 22.77 4.60 -5.37
C ILE A 131 22.73 3.31 -4.55
N ALA A 132 23.42 2.24 -4.96
CA ALA A 132 23.50 1.00 -4.18
C ALA A 132 24.08 1.24 -2.78
N SER A 133 25.18 2.00 -2.68
CA SER A 133 25.77 2.34 -1.37
C SER A 133 24.86 3.20 -0.50
N ALA A 134 24.07 4.10 -1.10
CA ALA A 134 23.10 4.91 -0.39
C ALA A 134 21.94 4.05 0.16
N TYR A 135 21.45 3.09 -0.64
CA TYR A 135 20.44 2.13 -0.24
C TYR A 135 20.91 1.26 0.95
N ASP A 136 22.09 0.64 0.84
CA ASP A 136 22.64 -0.23 1.90
C ASP A 136 22.80 0.52 3.24
N LYS A 137 23.13 1.82 3.18
CA LYS A 137 23.31 2.68 4.36
C LYS A 137 22.03 3.38 4.80
N LYS A 138 20.89 3.14 4.14
CA LYS A 138 19.60 3.81 4.37
C LYS A 138 19.70 5.34 4.32
N ARG A 139 20.40 5.87 3.30
CA ARG A 139 20.71 7.29 3.12
C ARG A 139 19.94 7.88 1.94
N SER A 140 18.68 8.24 2.16
CA SER A 140 17.80 8.86 1.14
C SER A 140 18.34 10.21 0.64
N ASP A 141 19.05 10.95 1.49
CA ASP A 141 19.80 12.16 1.13
C ASP A 141 20.87 11.88 0.06
N ARG A 142 21.71 10.87 0.27
CA ARG A 142 22.78 10.48 -0.68
C ARG A 142 22.25 9.92 -1.99
N PHE A 143 21.11 9.23 -1.92
CA PHE A 143 20.39 8.80 -3.10
C PHE A 143 19.96 10.00 -3.97
N MET A 144 19.34 11.01 -3.36
CA MET A 144 18.89 12.22 -4.06
C MET A 144 20.05 13.08 -4.56
N GLU A 145 21.12 13.24 -3.76
CA GLU A 145 22.36 13.91 -4.20
C GLU A 145 22.95 13.27 -5.48
N THR A 146 22.71 11.97 -5.68
CA THR A 146 23.15 11.26 -6.90
C THR A 146 22.21 11.53 -8.09
N LEU A 147 20.89 11.59 -7.85
CA LEU A 147 19.90 11.80 -8.91
C LEU A 147 19.83 13.26 -9.40
N ILE A 148 19.91 14.24 -8.49
CA ILE A 148 19.73 15.67 -8.83
C ILE A 148 20.62 16.13 -10.00
N PRO A 149 21.94 15.84 -10.03
CA PRO A 149 22.80 16.26 -11.15
C PRO A 149 22.41 15.59 -12.47
N ILE A 150 21.92 14.35 -12.45
CA ILE A 150 21.49 13.63 -13.66
C ILE A 150 20.27 14.32 -14.26
N TYR A 151 19.24 14.58 -13.45
CA TYR A 151 18.03 15.28 -13.90
C TYR A 151 18.32 16.70 -14.37
N ALA A 152 19.22 17.40 -13.68
CA ALA A 152 19.66 18.74 -14.07
C ALA A 152 20.36 18.74 -15.45
N GLU A 153 21.28 17.80 -15.69
CA GLU A 153 21.98 17.69 -16.98
C GLU A 153 21.03 17.28 -18.12
N LEU A 154 20.05 16.43 -17.83
CA LEU A 154 18.99 16.03 -18.77
C LEU A 154 17.93 17.13 -18.98
N LYS A 155 17.97 18.23 -18.21
CA LYS A 155 16.97 19.30 -18.20
C LYS A 155 15.54 18.77 -17.98
N ARG A 156 15.41 17.70 -17.20
CA ARG A 156 14.15 17.01 -16.94
C ARG A 156 13.69 17.32 -15.52
N PRO A 157 12.41 17.65 -15.30
CA PRO A 157 11.88 17.76 -13.95
C PRO A 157 11.86 16.37 -13.30
N MET A 158 12.31 16.28 -12.05
CA MET A 158 12.21 15.04 -11.30
C MET A 158 10.74 14.79 -10.93
N PRO A 159 10.21 13.57 -11.16
CA PRO A 159 8.85 13.22 -10.74
C PRO A 159 8.63 13.42 -9.24
N ALA A 160 7.46 13.96 -8.86
CA ALA A 160 7.14 14.25 -7.47
C ALA A 160 7.14 13.00 -6.57
N TRP A 161 6.78 11.84 -7.13
CA TRP A 161 6.81 10.56 -6.41
C TRP A 161 8.24 10.07 -6.10
N ILE A 162 9.28 10.55 -6.79
CA ILE A 162 10.67 10.29 -6.40
C ILE A 162 11.06 11.17 -5.20
N THR A 163 10.56 12.41 -5.16
CA THR A 163 10.83 13.30 -4.03
C THR A 163 10.08 12.92 -2.76
N SER A 164 9.11 11.99 -2.83
CA SER A 164 8.35 11.53 -1.67
C SER A 164 9.13 10.59 -0.75
N ILE A 165 10.34 10.14 -1.13
CA ILE A 165 11.20 9.25 -0.32
C ILE A 165 11.51 9.76 1.09
N TYR A 166 11.32 11.07 1.35
CA TYR A 166 11.52 11.66 2.67
C TYR A 166 10.33 11.48 3.61
N LYS A 167 9.20 10.96 3.11
CA LYS A 167 7.98 10.77 3.89
C LYS A 167 8.01 9.46 4.66
N GLU A 168 8.46 8.37 4.04
CA GLU A 168 8.42 7.01 4.59
C GLU A 168 9.60 6.17 4.11
N ASP A 169 10.22 5.39 5.00
CA ASP A 169 11.37 4.52 4.69
C ASP A 169 11.04 3.44 3.63
N GLU A 170 9.79 2.98 3.58
CA GLU A 170 9.33 1.96 2.62
C GLU A 170 9.37 2.50 1.18
N GLN A 171 8.93 3.75 0.98
CA GLN A 171 8.98 4.42 -0.33
C GLN A 171 10.42 4.59 -0.82
N PHE A 172 11.35 4.94 0.09
CA PHE A 172 12.76 4.99 -0.24
C PHE A 172 13.28 3.64 -0.74
N ASN A 173 12.93 2.55 -0.06
CA ASN A 173 13.42 1.21 -0.41
C ASN A 173 12.93 0.78 -1.80
N GLU A 174 11.64 0.93 -2.09
CA GLU A 174 11.07 0.51 -3.38
C GLU A 174 11.67 1.31 -4.55
N ILE A 175 11.75 2.63 -4.42
CA ILE A 175 12.32 3.49 -5.46
C ILE A 175 13.80 3.19 -5.66
N ALA A 176 14.58 3.10 -4.58
CA ALA A 176 16.00 2.82 -4.68
C ALA A 176 16.28 1.47 -5.35
N GLN A 177 15.54 0.42 -4.99
CA GLN A 177 15.68 -0.90 -5.60
C GLN A 177 15.36 -0.88 -7.10
N GLY A 178 14.35 -0.14 -7.55
CA GLY A 178 14.02 -0.02 -8.97
C GLY A 178 15.14 0.65 -9.78
N PHE A 179 15.71 1.73 -9.26
CA PHE A 179 16.89 2.37 -9.86
C PHE A 179 18.10 1.43 -9.88
N ILE A 180 18.38 0.70 -8.80
CA ILE A 180 19.50 -0.26 -8.73
C ILE A 180 19.33 -1.35 -9.79
N GLN A 181 18.13 -1.92 -9.90
CA GLN A 181 17.86 -2.99 -10.84
C GLN A 181 18.21 -2.58 -12.27
N CYS A 182 17.71 -1.42 -12.72
CA CYS A 182 17.98 -0.91 -14.07
C CYS A 182 19.47 -0.53 -14.25
N LEU A 183 20.03 0.28 -13.35
CA LEU A 183 21.39 0.81 -13.51
C LEU A 183 22.48 -0.24 -13.31
N SER A 184 22.18 -1.37 -12.66
CA SER A 184 23.12 -2.49 -12.51
C SER A 184 23.34 -3.27 -13.80
N GLN A 185 22.43 -3.13 -14.78
CA GLN A 185 22.47 -3.79 -16.08
C GLN A 185 23.33 -3.04 -17.11
N LEU A 186 23.73 -1.80 -16.82
CA LEU A 186 24.56 -0.95 -17.69
C LEU A 186 26.07 -1.29 -17.67
N LYS A 187 26.42 -2.53 -17.31
CA LYS A 187 27.81 -2.98 -17.21
C LYS A 187 28.47 -3.12 -18.58
#